data_AF-A0A8H6AL79-F1
#
_entry.id   AF-A0A8H6AL79-F1
#
_cell.length_a   1.000
_cell.length_b   1.000
_cell.length_c   1.000
_cell.angle_alpha   90.00
_cell.angle_beta   90.00
_cell.angle_gamma   90.00
#
_symmetry.space_group_name_H-M   'P 1'
#
loop_
_entity.id
_entity.type
_entity.pdbx_description
1 polymer ?
#
loop_
_entity_poly.entity_id
_entity_poly.type
_entity_poly.pdbx_seq_one_letter_code
_entity_poly.pdbx_strand_id
1 'polypeptide(L)'
;MKLPANGSQKLIDIEDERKLRVFMDKRMGAEVPGDSVGDEFKGYIFKITGGNDKQGFPMKQGVMHPTRVRLLLSEGHSCYRPRRTGERKRKSVRGCIVAMDLSVLALSIVKQGESDIPGVTDVVHPKRLGPKRATKIRKFFGLTKEDDVRKFVIRREVQPKGEGKKVYTKAPKIQRLVTPQRLQHKRHRLALKRRNAERTKDAANEYAAILAKRVSEAKNAKVDARKRRASSMHTNLKWTAYYYLGRRFWNANDVLLICFDVPISYQMQWMVPPTEILSFGLSFLTISPFPTRFTLHILVLLFAILPSSNPVALAHLFLVDIMPNSYSVGTV
;
A
#
# COMPACT_ATOMS: atom_id res chain seq x y z
N MET A 1 11.88 18.69 -37.43
CA MET A 1 10.45 19.08 -37.33
C MET A 1 9.56 17.84 -37.27
N LYS A 2 8.42 17.90 -36.57
CA LYS A 2 7.42 16.81 -36.51
C LYS A 2 5.99 17.30 -36.72
N LEU A 3 5.17 16.51 -37.40
CA LEU A 3 3.72 16.74 -37.54
C LEU A 3 2.96 15.69 -36.72
N PRO A 4 2.38 16.05 -35.56
CA PRO A 4 1.73 15.07 -34.68
C PRO A 4 0.52 14.37 -35.29
N ALA A 5 -0.17 15.00 -36.23
CA ALA A 5 -1.34 14.43 -36.91
C ALA A 5 -0.97 13.20 -37.75
N ASN A 6 0.07 13.34 -38.59
CA ASN A 6 0.53 12.30 -39.50
C ASN A 6 1.53 11.33 -38.85
N GLY A 7 2.18 11.74 -37.75
CA GLY A 7 3.21 10.96 -37.08
C GLY A 7 4.54 10.93 -37.82
N SER A 8 4.72 11.80 -38.81
CA SER A 8 5.93 11.98 -39.61
C SER A 8 6.90 12.96 -38.96
N GLN A 9 8.19 12.78 -39.26
CA GLN A 9 9.25 13.67 -38.80
C GLN A 9 10.34 13.76 -39.86
N LYS A 10 10.94 14.94 -39.99
CA LYS A 10 12.06 15.21 -40.89
C LYS A 10 13.07 16.13 -40.21
N LEU A 11 14.35 15.86 -40.41
CA LEU A 11 15.44 16.75 -40.03
C LEU A 11 15.72 17.68 -41.20
N ILE A 12 15.84 18.97 -40.91
CA ILE A 12 16.08 20.03 -41.89
C ILE A 12 17.25 20.83 -41.35
N ASP A 13 18.28 20.98 -42.18
CA ASP A 13 19.46 21.74 -41.84
C ASP A 13 19.28 23.18 -42.36
N ILE A 14 19.49 24.15 -41.46
CA ILE A 14 19.35 25.57 -41.75
C ILE A 14 20.65 26.25 -41.32
N GLU A 15 21.41 26.72 -42.31
CA GLU A 15 22.71 27.36 -42.08
C GLU A 15 22.60 28.88 -41.89
N ASP A 16 21.58 29.51 -42.46
CA ASP A 16 21.39 30.96 -42.40
C ASP A 16 20.91 31.43 -41.02
N GLU A 17 21.75 32.22 -40.36
CA GLU A 17 21.51 32.78 -39.03
C GLU A 17 20.29 33.72 -38.98
N ARG A 18 19.94 34.39 -40.08
CA ARG A 18 18.77 35.29 -40.11
C ARG A 18 17.46 34.52 -39.88
N LYS A 19 17.36 33.32 -40.46
CA LYS A 19 16.22 32.40 -40.29
C LYS A 19 16.15 31.87 -38.85
N LEU A 20 17.30 31.69 -38.19
CA LEU A 20 17.40 31.21 -36.81
C LEU A 20 17.03 32.28 -35.77
N ARG A 21 17.24 33.56 -36.08
CA ARG A 21 17.01 34.69 -35.15
C ARG A 21 15.58 34.72 -34.59
N VAL A 22 14.60 34.27 -35.36
CA VAL A 22 13.18 34.25 -34.94
C VAL A 22 12.92 33.30 -33.77
N PHE A 23 13.75 32.25 -33.65
CA PHE A 23 13.68 31.31 -32.53
C PHE A 23 14.45 31.77 -31.29
N MET A 24 15.34 32.76 -31.41
CA MET A 24 16.17 33.22 -30.31
C MET A 24 15.36 33.91 -29.22
N ASP A 25 15.80 33.74 -27.97
CA ASP A 25 15.14 34.25 -26.75
C ASP A 25 13.69 33.76 -26.54
N LYS A 26 13.23 32.82 -27.38
CA LYS A 26 11.96 32.14 -27.18
C LYS A 26 12.14 31.01 -26.18
N ARG A 27 11.07 30.75 -25.44
CA ARG A 27 11.01 29.67 -24.45
C ARG A 27 10.47 28.40 -25.10
N MET A 28 10.89 27.25 -24.59
CA MET A 28 10.19 26.00 -24.86
C MET A 28 8.69 26.14 -24.56
N GLY A 29 7.87 25.66 -25.50
CA GLY A 29 6.43 25.76 -25.49
C GLY A 29 5.87 26.98 -26.24
N ALA A 30 6.70 27.96 -26.59
CA ALA A 30 6.29 29.11 -27.38
C ALA A 30 5.94 28.72 -28.82
N GLU A 31 4.96 29.42 -29.37
CA GLU A 31 4.57 29.34 -30.78
C GLU A 31 5.30 30.44 -31.56
N VAL A 32 5.81 30.06 -32.72
CA VAL A 32 6.67 30.87 -33.58
C VAL A 32 6.16 30.74 -35.02
N PRO A 33 5.91 31.85 -35.73
CA PRO A 33 5.51 31.81 -37.13
C PRO A 33 6.64 31.25 -38.00
N GLY A 34 6.29 30.38 -38.95
CA GLY A 34 7.21 29.75 -39.89
C GLY A 34 7.60 30.65 -41.07
N ASP A 35 6.86 31.72 -41.31
CA ASP A 35 7.02 32.61 -42.47
C ASP A 35 8.44 33.16 -42.64
N SER A 36 9.12 33.43 -41.53
CA SER A 36 10.47 34.00 -41.53
C SER A 36 11.59 32.97 -41.74
N VAL A 37 11.28 31.68 -41.69
CA VAL A 37 12.27 30.61 -41.87
C VAL A 37 12.46 30.32 -43.36
N GLY A 38 11.40 30.36 -44.16
CA GLY A 38 11.46 30.18 -45.60
C GLY A 38 10.07 30.16 -46.22
N ASP A 39 10.03 30.37 -47.54
CA ASP A 39 8.78 30.45 -48.30
C ASP A 39 7.98 29.14 -48.23
N GLU A 40 8.66 28.00 -48.14
CA GLU A 40 8.06 26.66 -47.96
C GLU A 40 7.32 26.49 -46.62
N PHE A 41 7.59 27.35 -45.64
CA PHE A 41 6.98 27.34 -44.31
C PHE A 41 5.97 28.47 -44.12
N LYS A 42 5.54 29.12 -45.21
CA LYS A 42 4.54 30.19 -45.15
C LYS A 42 3.19 29.67 -44.63
N GLY A 43 2.63 30.35 -43.66
CA GLY A 43 1.38 30.01 -42.97
C GLY A 43 1.53 28.93 -41.90
N TYR A 44 2.71 28.33 -41.72
CA TYR A 44 2.95 27.35 -40.67
C TYR A 44 3.15 28.01 -39.31
N ILE A 45 2.64 27.36 -38.27
CA ILE A 45 2.94 27.74 -36.88
C ILE A 45 3.70 26.61 -36.22
N PHE A 46 4.92 26.91 -35.78
CA PHE A 46 5.78 25.98 -35.07
C PHE A 46 5.72 26.22 -33.58
N LYS A 47 5.70 25.14 -32.81
CA LYS A 47 5.89 25.17 -31.37
C LYS A 47 7.23 24.57 -31.01
N ILE A 48 8.02 25.30 -30.22
CA ILE A 48 9.32 24.82 -29.74
C ILE A 48 9.07 23.75 -28.67
N THR A 49 9.41 22.49 -28.96
CA THR A 49 9.19 21.37 -28.02
C THR A 49 10.41 21.02 -27.18
N GLY A 50 11.59 21.49 -27.56
CA GLY A 50 12.85 21.25 -26.88
C GLY A 50 14.02 21.29 -27.85
N GLY A 51 15.14 20.71 -27.44
CA GLY A 51 16.34 20.67 -28.25
C GLY A 51 17.51 20.08 -27.46
N ASN A 52 18.65 19.99 -28.13
CA ASN A 52 19.91 19.55 -27.57
C ASN A 52 20.97 20.60 -27.83
N ASP A 53 21.78 20.84 -26.80
CA ASP A 53 22.99 21.63 -26.87
C ASP A 53 24.07 20.91 -27.70
N LYS A 54 25.13 21.62 -28.13
CA LYS A 54 26.25 21.07 -28.93
C LYS A 54 26.90 19.83 -28.31
N GLN A 55 26.99 19.78 -26.98
CA GLN A 55 27.53 18.62 -26.23
C GLN A 55 26.43 17.59 -25.88
N GLY A 56 25.24 17.67 -26.48
CA GLY A 56 24.16 16.71 -26.34
C GLY A 56 23.28 16.87 -25.10
N PHE A 57 23.52 17.89 -24.25
CA PHE A 57 22.66 18.12 -23.07
C PHE A 57 21.26 18.57 -23.50
N PRO A 58 20.19 17.88 -23.06
CA PRO A 58 18.83 18.23 -23.45
C PRO A 58 18.31 19.47 -22.71
N MET A 59 17.42 20.22 -23.38
CA MET A 59 16.69 21.33 -22.77
C MET A 59 15.65 20.83 -21.75
N LYS A 60 15.38 21.61 -20.71
CA LYS A 60 14.35 21.33 -19.70
C LYS A 60 13.42 22.50 -19.47
N GLN A 61 12.12 22.23 -19.61
CA GLN A 61 11.06 23.19 -19.29
C GLN A 61 11.17 23.71 -17.85
N GLY A 62 10.99 25.02 -17.66
CA GLY A 62 10.98 25.69 -16.37
C GLY A 62 12.35 26.16 -15.86
N VAL A 63 13.44 25.78 -16.53
CA VAL A 63 14.78 26.32 -16.24
C VAL A 63 14.96 27.60 -17.05
N MET A 64 14.67 28.74 -16.43
CA MET A 64 14.66 30.07 -17.05
C MET A 64 16.05 30.65 -17.27
N HIS A 65 16.91 29.89 -17.95
CA HIS A 65 18.28 30.28 -18.25
C HIS A 65 18.56 29.94 -19.71
N PRO A 66 19.37 30.73 -20.45
CA PRO A 66 19.79 30.35 -21.78
C PRO A 66 20.75 29.17 -21.70
N THR A 67 21.81 29.23 -20.89
CA THR A 67 22.87 28.21 -20.83
C THR A 67 22.55 27.02 -19.92
N ARG A 68 23.56 26.27 -19.46
CA ARG A 68 23.41 25.05 -18.65
C ARG A 68 23.40 25.31 -17.15
N VAL A 69 22.59 24.53 -16.45
CA VAL A 69 22.52 24.53 -14.98
C VAL A 69 22.61 23.10 -14.46
N ARG A 70 23.21 22.91 -13.28
CA ARG A 70 23.26 21.61 -12.60
C ARG A 70 22.09 21.48 -11.63
N LEU A 71 21.19 20.54 -11.90
CA LEU A 71 20.00 20.29 -11.09
C LEU A 71 20.06 18.92 -10.44
N LEU A 72 19.52 18.80 -9.22
CA LEU A 72 19.33 17.52 -8.54
C LEU A 72 18.01 16.88 -9.01
N LEU A 73 18.09 15.86 -9.86
CA LEU A 73 16.93 15.20 -10.47
C LEU A 73 16.59 13.89 -9.75
N SER A 74 15.30 13.68 -9.47
CA SER A 74 14.68 12.44 -9.00
C SER A 74 13.85 11.74 -10.09
N GLU A 75 13.25 10.60 -9.75
CA GLU A 75 12.26 9.90 -10.58
C GLU A 75 11.10 10.83 -11.00
N GLY A 76 10.65 10.71 -12.25
CA GLY A 76 9.56 11.50 -12.81
C GLY A 76 9.99 12.84 -13.44
N HIS A 77 11.18 13.36 -13.14
CA HIS A 77 11.70 14.53 -13.85
C HIS A 77 12.19 14.19 -15.25
N SER A 78 11.99 15.12 -16.19
CA SER A 78 12.61 15.05 -17.52
C SER A 78 14.15 15.05 -17.44
N CYS A 79 14.79 14.47 -18.46
CA CYS A 79 16.26 14.39 -18.66
C CYS A 79 17.01 13.42 -17.72
N TYR A 80 16.28 12.66 -16.89
CA TYR A 80 16.85 11.63 -16.03
C TYR A 80 15.93 10.42 -15.92
N ARG A 81 16.54 9.23 -15.91
CA ARG A 81 15.87 7.97 -15.59
C ARG A 81 16.69 7.29 -14.48
N PRO A 82 16.15 7.17 -13.26
CA PRO A 82 16.87 6.56 -12.14
C PRO A 82 17.17 5.09 -12.41
N ARG A 83 18.24 4.57 -11.79
CA ARG A 83 18.60 3.15 -11.85
C ARG A 83 18.14 2.40 -10.61
N ARG A 84 18.06 3.09 -9.48
CA ARG A 84 17.50 2.58 -8.21
C ARG A 84 16.31 3.42 -7.77
N THR A 85 15.39 2.78 -7.06
CA THR A 85 14.24 3.46 -6.45
C THR A 85 14.73 4.48 -5.42
N GLY A 86 14.20 5.70 -5.48
CA GLY A 86 14.60 6.80 -4.60
C GLY A 86 15.94 7.48 -4.92
N GLU A 87 16.65 7.04 -5.96
CA GLU A 87 17.91 7.66 -6.38
C GLU A 87 17.69 9.09 -6.88
N ARG A 88 18.51 10.03 -6.39
CA ARG A 88 18.59 11.40 -6.90
C ARG A 88 19.99 11.66 -7.42
N LYS A 89 20.11 12.25 -8.61
CA LYS A 89 21.42 12.54 -9.22
C LYS A 89 21.51 13.98 -9.70
N ARG A 90 22.60 14.66 -9.35
CA ARG A 90 22.89 16.02 -9.85
C ARG A 90 23.43 15.94 -11.27
N LYS A 91 22.66 16.42 -12.26
CA LYS A 91 23.04 16.41 -13.69
C LYS A 91 23.01 17.82 -14.27
N SER A 92 23.90 18.08 -15.22
CA SER A 92 23.85 19.28 -16.06
C SER A 92 22.72 19.15 -17.07
N VAL A 93 21.94 20.21 -17.22
CA VAL A 93 20.78 20.27 -18.12
C VAL A 93 20.79 21.65 -18.79
N ARG A 94 20.38 21.72 -20.06
CA ARG A 94 20.24 22.98 -20.78
C ARG A 94 18.94 23.68 -20.37
N GLY A 95 18.97 25.00 -20.22
CA GLY A 95 17.77 25.76 -19.91
C GLY A 95 16.74 25.78 -21.03
N CYS A 96 15.57 26.39 -20.78
CA CYS A 96 14.44 26.38 -21.71
C CYS A 96 14.47 27.52 -22.74
N ILE A 97 15.37 28.50 -22.58
CA ILE A 97 15.51 29.64 -23.50
C ILE A 97 16.42 29.21 -24.64
N VAL A 98 15.97 29.46 -25.87
CA VAL A 98 16.70 29.13 -27.09
C VAL A 98 17.82 30.14 -27.30
N ALA A 99 19.02 29.63 -27.61
CA ALA A 99 20.19 30.42 -27.94
C ALA A 99 21.02 29.71 -29.04
N MET A 100 22.03 30.40 -29.56
CA MET A 100 22.84 30.00 -30.73
C MET A 100 23.74 28.78 -30.51
N ASP A 101 23.99 28.40 -29.26
CA ASP A 101 24.83 27.26 -28.88
C ASP A 101 24.06 25.92 -28.82
N LEU A 102 22.83 25.88 -29.34
CA LEU A 102 22.12 24.64 -29.62
C LEU A 102 22.66 23.97 -30.88
N SER A 103 22.62 22.63 -30.92
CA SER A 103 22.91 21.86 -32.12
C SER A 103 21.65 21.46 -32.86
N VAL A 104 20.58 21.09 -32.14
CA VAL A 104 19.30 20.71 -32.75
C VAL A 104 18.16 21.34 -31.97
N LEU A 105 17.23 21.96 -32.70
CA LEU A 105 15.97 22.46 -32.17
C LEU A 105 14.80 21.56 -32.60
N ALA A 106 14.04 21.07 -31.64
CA ALA A 106 12.89 20.19 -31.89
C ALA A 106 11.60 21.01 -32.00
N LEU A 107 11.10 21.18 -33.23
CA LEU A 107 9.85 21.89 -33.53
C LEU A 107 8.69 20.92 -33.79
N SER A 108 7.50 21.25 -33.28
CA SER A 108 6.24 20.61 -33.65
C SER A 108 5.32 21.56 -34.41
N ILE A 109 4.74 21.10 -35.50
CA ILE A 109 3.74 21.85 -36.26
C ILE A 109 2.41 21.86 -35.48
N VAL A 110 1.88 23.05 -35.21
CA VAL A 110 0.57 23.25 -34.58
C VAL A 110 -0.50 23.51 -35.64
N LYS A 111 -0.18 24.38 -36.60
CA LYS A 111 -1.03 24.72 -37.74
C LYS A 111 -0.24 24.48 -39.03
N GLN A 112 -0.87 23.78 -39.99
CA GLN A 112 -0.34 23.58 -41.33
C GLN A 112 -0.52 24.86 -42.16
N GLY A 113 0.49 25.21 -42.94
CA GLY A 113 0.47 26.34 -43.87
C GLY A 113 -0.12 25.96 -45.23
N GLU A 114 0.18 26.79 -46.23
CA GLU A 114 -0.39 26.67 -47.58
C GLU A 114 0.34 25.63 -48.44
N SER A 115 1.67 25.60 -48.38
CA SER A 115 2.52 24.68 -49.13
C SER A 115 2.78 23.38 -48.38
N ASP A 116 2.73 22.25 -49.06
CA ASP A 116 3.13 20.96 -48.46
C ASP A 116 4.65 20.82 -48.38
N ILE A 117 5.12 20.19 -47.30
CA ILE A 117 6.54 19.97 -47.01
C ILE A 117 6.89 18.51 -47.28
N PRO A 118 7.87 18.25 -48.18
CA PRO A 118 8.17 16.92 -48.65
C PRO A 118 8.59 15.99 -47.52
N GLY A 119 7.85 14.90 -47.35
CA GLY A 119 8.11 13.86 -46.34
C GLY A 119 7.61 14.18 -44.92
N VAL A 120 6.93 15.32 -44.71
CA VAL A 120 6.25 15.63 -43.44
C VAL A 120 4.74 15.67 -43.63
N THR A 121 4.23 16.50 -44.53
CA THR A 121 2.78 16.61 -44.76
C THR A 121 2.27 15.52 -45.68
N ASP A 122 3.06 15.07 -46.66
CA ASP A 122 2.59 14.11 -47.69
C ASP A 122 2.40 12.69 -47.13
N VAL A 123 3.27 12.28 -46.19
CA VAL A 123 3.30 10.90 -45.70
C VAL A 123 2.52 10.80 -44.40
N VAL A 124 1.55 9.88 -44.37
CA VAL A 124 0.75 9.57 -43.18
C VAL A 124 1.13 8.19 -42.63
N HIS A 125 1.61 8.15 -41.39
CA HIS A 125 1.90 6.90 -40.70
C HIS A 125 0.72 6.47 -39.82
N PRO A 126 0.05 5.34 -40.11
CA PRO A 126 -1.07 4.88 -39.30
C PRO A 126 -0.60 4.43 -37.91
N LYS A 127 -1.46 4.63 -36.91
CA LYS A 127 -1.18 4.19 -35.53
C LYS A 127 -1.11 2.67 -35.47
N ARG A 128 0.04 2.14 -35.03
CA ARG A 128 0.31 0.69 -34.95
C ARG A 128 -0.61 -0.07 -33.99
N LEU A 129 -1.02 0.55 -32.88
CA LEU A 129 -1.76 -0.11 -31.81
C LEU A 129 -3.09 0.59 -31.55
N GLY A 130 -4.16 -0.21 -31.56
CA GLY A 130 -5.49 0.23 -31.15
C GLY A 130 -5.69 0.21 -29.62
N PRO A 131 -6.86 0.69 -29.16
CA PRO A 131 -7.22 0.65 -27.74
C PRO A 131 -7.33 -0.78 -27.18
N LYS A 132 -6.67 -1.05 -26.04
CA LYS A 132 -6.70 -2.37 -25.35
C LYS A 132 -7.79 -2.52 -24.27
N ARG A 133 -8.21 -1.40 -23.67
CA ARG A 133 -9.14 -1.39 -22.53
C ARG A 133 -10.58 -1.31 -23.05
N ALA A 134 -11.50 -2.13 -22.53
CA ALA A 134 -12.90 -2.17 -22.97
C ALA A 134 -13.57 -0.78 -23.04
N THR A 135 -13.35 0.07 -22.02
CA THR A 135 -13.91 1.43 -21.99
C THR A 135 -13.32 2.36 -23.05
N LYS A 136 -12.05 2.18 -23.44
CA LYS A 136 -11.44 2.98 -24.52
C LYS A 136 -11.89 2.49 -25.90
N ILE A 137 -12.15 1.19 -26.06
CA ILE A 137 -12.72 0.62 -27.29
C ILE A 137 -14.11 1.22 -27.53
N ARG A 138 -14.97 1.25 -26.50
CA ARG A 138 -16.31 1.87 -26.60
C ARG A 138 -16.25 3.33 -27.01
N LYS A 139 -15.41 4.14 -26.34
CA LYS A 139 -15.23 5.55 -26.69
C LYS A 139 -14.70 5.76 -28.10
N PHE A 140 -13.83 4.88 -28.58
CA PHE A 140 -13.22 5.01 -29.91
C PHE A 140 -14.24 4.78 -31.04
N PHE A 141 -15.16 3.83 -30.87
CA PHE A 141 -16.19 3.50 -31.86
C PHE A 141 -17.57 4.11 -31.56
N GLY A 142 -17.70 4.93 -30.52
CA GLY A 142 -18.98 5.49 -30.11
C GLY A 142 -20.02 4.45 -29.63
N LEU A 143 -19.57 3.29 -29.15
CA LEU A 143 -20.45 2.18 -28.77
C LEU A 143 -21.17 2.43 -27.44
N THR A 144 -22.36 1.86 -27.33
CA THR A 144 -23.14 1.80 -26.10
C THR A 144 -22.56 0.75 -25.13
N LYS A 145 -23.18 0.60 -23.96
CA LYS A 145 -22.69 -0.34 -22.93
C LYS A 145 -23.14 -1.77 -23.23
N GLU A 146 -24.22 -1.89 -23.97
CA GLU A 146 -24.93 -3.10 -24.38
C GLU A 146 -24.13 -3.82 -25.47
N ASP A 147 -23.41 -3.07 -26.30
CA ASP A 147 -22.59 -3.58 -27.39
C ASP A 147 -21.40 -4.44 -26.90
N ASP A 148 -21.20 -5.58 -27.57
CA ASP A 148 -20.06 -6.46 -27.33
C ASP A 148 -18.78 -5.94 -28.00
N VAL A 149 -17.90 -5.40 -27.17
CA VAL A 149 -16.59 -4.85 -27.56
C VAL A 149 -15.64 -5.88 -28.20
N ARG A 150 -15.90 -7.19 -28.08
CA ARG A 150 -15.01 -8.23 -28.65
C ARG A 150 -14.99 -8.21 -30.17
N LYS A 151 -16.11 -7.87 -30.80
CA LYS A 151 -16.25 -7.82 -32.25
C LYS A 151 -15.50 -6.64 -32.87
N PHE A 152 -15.41 -5.53 -32.13
CA PHE A 152 -14.82 -4.28 -32.59
C PHE A 152 -13.32 -4.13 -32.26
N VAL A 153 -12.64 -5.21 -31.85
CA VAL A 153 -11.20 -5.13 -31.57
C VAL A 153 -10.41 -5.08 -32.88
N ILE A 154 -9.61 -4.03 -33.05
CA ILE A 154 -8.70 -3.89 -34.19
C ILE A 154 -7.69 -5.04 -34.16
N ARG A 155 -7.70 -5.84 -35.23
CA ARG A 155 -6.75 -6.93 -35.46
C ARG A 155 -5.66 -6.43 -36.40
N ARG A 156 -4.41 -6.84 -36.14
CA ARG A 156 -3.30 -6.61 -37.06
C ARG A 156 -2.99 -7.89 -37.82
N GLU A 157 -2.81 -7.78 -39.12
CA GLU A 157 -2.23 -8.85 -39.92
C GLU A 157 -0.72 -8.89 -39.67
N VAL A 158 -0.19 -10.10 -39.49
CA VAL A 158 1.24 -10.34 -39.29
C VAL A 158 1.71 -11.22 -40.42
N GLN A 159 2.56 -10.65 -41.27
CA GLN A 159 3.33 -11.37 -42.27
C GLN A 159 4.53 -12.05 -41.57
N PRO A 160 4.56 -13.39 -41.48
CA PRO A 160 5.72 -14.09 -40.93
C PRO A 160 6.94 -13.94 -41.84
N LYS A 161 8.14 -13.81 -41.26
CA LYS A 161 9.40 -13.61 -42.01
C LYS A 161 9.92 -14.85 -42.76
N GLY A 162 9.25 -15.99 -42.65
CA GLY A 162 9.70 -17.23 -43.28
C GLY A 162 8.93 -17.48 -44.57
N GLU A 163 9.63 -17.85 -45.63
CA GLU A 163 9.04 -18.26 -46.91
C GLU A 163 8.04 -19.41 -46.67
N GLY A 164 6.83 -19.27 -47.25
CA GLY A 164 5.75 -20.27 -47.15
C GLY A 164 4.87 -20.22 -45.89
N LYS A 165 5.12 -19.34 -44.91
CA LYS A 165 4.26 -19.22 -43.72
C LYS A 165 3.02 -18.36 -44.01
N LYS A 166 1.83 -18.86 -43.68
CA LYS A 166 0.56 -18.16 -43.91
C LYS A 166 0.43 -16.90 -43.05
N VAL A 167 -0.18 -15.88 -43.64
CA VAL A 167 -0.57 -14.64 -42.95
C VAL A 167 -1.55 -14.96 -41.83
N TYR A 168 -1.36 -14.37 -40.66
CA TYR A 168 -2.29 -14.57 -39.53
C TYR A 168 -2.58 -13.27 -38.80
N THR A 169 -3.75 -13.20 -38.17
CA THR A 169 -4.22 -11.99 -37.47
C THR A 169 -3.94 -12.09 -35.97
N LYS A 170 -3.42 -11.00 -35.39
CA LYS A 170 -3.24 -10.85 -33.94
C LYS A 170 -4.17 -9.78 -33.40
N ALA A 171 -4.79 -10.06 -32.24
CA ALA A 171 -5.60 -9.11 -31.49
C ALA A 171 -5.07 -8.95 -30.06
N PRO A 172 -5.20 -7.76 -29.46
CA PRO A 172 -4.89 -7.58 -28.04
C PRO A 172 -5.91 -8.27 -27.14
N LYS A 173 -5.45 -8.90 -26.04
CA LYS A 173 -6.33 -9.34 -24.95
C LYS A 173 -6.98 -8.11 -24.30
N ILE A 174 -8.31 -8.03 -24.39
CA ILE A 174 -9.09 -6.91 -23.86
C ILE A 174 -8.95 -6.85 -22.35
N GLN A 175 -8.57 -5.68 -21.83
CA GLN A 175 -8.49 -5.46 -20.39
C GLN A 175 -9.80 -4.87 -19.84
N ARG A 176 -10.14 -5.24 -18.60
CA ARG A 176 -11.30 -4.73 -17.84
C ARG A 176 -12.66 -5.09 -18.44
N LEU A 177 -12.72 -6.10 -19.30
CA LEU A 177 -13.98 -6.70 -19.73
C LEU A 177 -14.66 -7.41 -18.55
N VAL A 178 -15.99 -7.39 -18.52
CA VAL A 178 -16.76 -8.21 -17.58
C VAL A 178 -16.84 -9.63 -18.16
N THR A 179 -16.27 -10.59 -17.46
CA THR A 179 -16.28 -12.01 -17.84
C THR A 179 -17.03 -12.83 -16.78
N PRO A 180 -17.58 -14.00 -17.12
CA PRO A 180 -18.22 -14.89 -16.15
C PRO A 180 -17.31 -15.22 -14.95
N GLN A 181 -16.02 -15.46 -15.20
CA GLN A 181 -15.01 -15.65 -14.15
C GLN A 181 -14.89 -14.46 -13.20
N ARG A 182 -14.93 -13.21 -13.71
CA ARG A 182 -14.88 -12.01 -12.87
C ARG A 182 -16.13 -11.87 -12.00
N LEU A 183 -17.30 -12.25 -12.53
CA LEU A 183 -18.55 -12.28 -11.78
C LEU A 183 -18.51 -13.37 -10.71
N GLN A 184 -17.99 -14.55 -11.03
CA GLN A 184 -17.78 -15.64 -10.08
C GLN A 184 -16.84 -15.24 -8.94
N HIS A 185 -15.70 -14.62 -9.22
CA HIS A 185 -14.79 -14.10 -8.18
C HIS A 185 -15.47 -13.07 -7.26
N LYS A 186 -16.39 -12.24 -7.81
CA LYS A 186 -17.18 -11.30 -7.01
C LYS A 186 -18.18 -12.02 -6.11
N ARG A 187 -18.93 -12.99 -6.66
CA ARG A 187 -19.89 -13.83 -5.91
C ARG A 187 -19.19 -14.61 -4.80
N HIS A 188 -18.06 -15.26 -5.12
CA HIS A 188 -17.25 -16.01 -4.16
C HIS A 188 -16.78 -15.13 -3.00
N ARG A 189 -16.27 -13.92 -3.28
CA ARG A 189 -15.87 -12.97 -2.23
C ARG A 189 -17.03 -12.60 -1.30
N LEU A 190 -18.22 -12.37 -1.85
CA LEU A 190 -19.41 -12.06 -1.05
C LEU A 190 -19.85 -13.28 -0.22
N ALA A 191 -19.79 -14.49 -0.79
CA ALA A 191 -20.09 -15.72 -0.07
C ALA A 191 -19.13 -15.96 1.11
N LEU A 192 -17.82 -15.72 0.92
CA LEU A 192 -16.84 -15.81 2.00
C LEU A 192 -17.10 -14.80 3.12
N LYS A 193 -17.50 -13.56 2.78
CA LYS A 193 -17.88 -12.56 3.80
C LYS A 193 -19.06 -13.03 4.62
N ARG A 194 -20.10 -13.57 3.97
CA ARG A 194 -21.28 -14.12 4.64
C ARG A 194 -20.90 -15.29 5.56
N ARG A 195 -20.17 -16.27 5.04
CA ARG A 195 -19.72 -17.45 5.81
C ARG A 195 -18.87 -17.06 7.02
N ASN A 196 -17.99 -16.07 6.86
CA ASN A 196 -17.18 -15.60 7.98
C ASN A 196 -18.04 -14.91 9.05
N ALA A 197 -19.05 -14.12 8.65
CA ALA A 197 -19.97 -13.51 9.59
C ALA A 197 -20.82 -14.55 10.34
N GLU A 198 -21.32 -15.57 9.65
CA GLU A 198 -22.03 -16.71 10.23
C GLU A 198 -21.15 -17.44 11.23
N ARG A 199 -19.93 -17.83 10.82
CA ARG A 199 -18.96 -18.49 11.72
C ARG A 199 -18.68 -17.67 12.98
N THR A 200 -18.49 -16.36 12.86
CA THR A 200 -18.26 -15.49 14.03
C THR A 200 -19.48 -15.44 14.94
N LYS A 201 -20.69 -15.41 14.38
CA LYS A 201 -21.94 -15.43 15.15
C LYS A 201 -22.11 -16.76 15.88
N ASP A 202 -21.87 -17.88 15.20
CA ASP A 202 -21.99 -19.22 15.77
C ASP A 202 -20.97 -19.42 16.90
N ALA A 203 -19.71 -19.03 16.68
CA ALA A 203 -18.67 -19.09 17.70
C ALA A 203 -19.00 -18.21 18.93
N ALA A 204 -19.59 -17.02 18.72
CA ALA A 204 -20.04 -16.17 19.82
C ALA A 204 -21.19 -16.81 20.61
N ASN A 205 -22.15 -17.46 19.93
CA ASN A 205 -23.24 -18.18 20.57
C ASN A 205 -22.74 -19.39 21.36
N GLU A 206 -21.83 -20.17 20.79
CA GLU A 206 -21.18 -21.31 21.46
C GLU A 206 -20.43 -20.85 22.73
N TYR A 207 -19.65 -19.78 22.62
CA TYR A 207 -18.94 -19.21 23.76
C TYR A 207 -19.90 -18.70 24.85
N ALA A 208 -20.99 -18.03 24.45
CA ALA A 208 -22.02 -17.56 25.39
C ALA A 208 -22.68 -18.72 26.14
N ALA A 209 -22.97 -19.84 25.47
CA ALA A 209 -23.51 -21.04 26.09
C ALA A 209 -22.53 -21.67 27.11
N ILE A 210 -21.24 -21.76 26.75
CA ILE A 210 -20.19 -22.24 27.66
C ILE A 210 -20.08 -21.33 28.89
N LEU A 211 -20.10 -20.01 28.68
CA LEU A 211 -20.02 -19.02 29.75
C LEU A 211 -21.21 -19.14 30.70
N ALA A 212 -22.43 -19.28 30.17
CA ALA A 212 -23.63 -19.47 30.98
C ALA A 212 -23.54 -20.74 31.87
N LYS A 213 -23.05 -21.85 31.31
CA LYS A 213 -22.82 -23.09 32.05
C LYS A 213 -21.81 -22.86 33.19
N ARG A 214 -20.66 -22.26 32.91
CA ARG A 214 -19.61 -21.96 33.92
C ARG A 214 -20.12 -21.04 35.04
N VAL A 215 -20.89 -20.01 34.69
CA VAL A 215 -21.49 -19.09 35.68
C VAL A 215 -22.50 -19.83 36.55
N SER A 216 -23.32 -20.71 35.96
CA SER A 216 -24.30 -21.52 36.72
C SER A 216 -23.61 -22.48 37.69
N GLU A 217 -22.55 -23.18 37.26
CA GLU A 217 -21.73 -24.07 38.09
C GLU A 217 -21.08 -23.30 39.25
N ALA A 218 -20.50 -22.13 38.97
CA ALA A 218 -19.90 -21.28 40.00
C ALA A 218 -20.93 -20.75 41.01
N LYS A 219 -22.14 -20.40 40.55
CA LYS A 219 -23.24 -19.97 41.43
C LYS A 219 -23.71 -21.13 42.31
N ASN A 220 -23.87 -22.32 41.75
CA ASN A 220 -24.25 -23.53 42.50
C ASN A 220 -23.19 -23.89 43.55
N ALA A 221 -21.91 -23.85 43.18
CA ALA A 221 -20.81 -24.09 44.12
C ALA A 221 -20.81 -23.09 45.29
N LYS A 222 -21.10 -21.80 45.05
CA LYS A 222 -21.26 -20.80 46.12
C LYS A 222 -22.47 -21.10 47.02
N VAL A 223 -23.60 -21.49 46.44
CA VAL A 223 -24.81 -21.86 47.19
C VAL A 223 -24.55 -23.11 48.05
N ASP A 224 -23.89 -24.12 47.51
CA ASP A 224 -23.56 -25.34 48.24
C ASP A 224 -22.57 -25.07 49.37
N ALA A 225 -21.56 -24.22 49.15
CA ALA A 225 -20.67 -23.77 50.22
C ALA A 225 -21.44 -23.01 51.32
N ARG A 226 -22.42 -22.17 50.96
CA ARG A 226 -23.29 -21.48 51.94
C ARG A 226 -24.15 -22.48 52.72
N LYS A 227 -24.74 -23.48 52.05
CA LYS A 227 -25.51 -24.55 52.71
C LYS A 227 -24.63 -25.34 53.69
N ARG A 228 -23.42 -25.73 53.27
CA ARG A 228 -22.44 -26.43 54.14
C ARG A 228 -22.07 -25.61 55.38
N ARG A 229 -21.83 -24.30 55.22
CA ARG A 229 -21.59 -23.37 56.35
C ARG A 229 -22.79 -23.25 57.29
N ALA A 230 -24.01 -23.17 56.73
CA ALA A 230 -25.23 -23.11 57.54
C ALA A 230 -25.45 -24.41 58.34
N SER A 231 -25.21 -25.58 57.74
CA SER A 231 -25.29 -26.87 58.44
C SER A 231 -24.22 -27.01 59.52
N SER A 232 -22.99 -26.52 59.31
CA SER A 232 -21.95 -26.53 60.35
C SER A 232 -22.25 -25.58 61.51
N MET A 233 -23.00 -24.48 61.28
CA MET A 233 -23.49 -23.61 62.34
C MET A 233 -24.61 -24.26 63.16
N HIS A 234 -25.50 -25.01 62.52
CA HIS A 234 -26.58 -25.72 63.21
C HIS A 234 -26.07 -26.81 64.17
N THR A 235 -24.98 -27.50 63.80
CA THR A 235 -24.30 -28.46 64.69
C THR A 235 -23.58 -27.80 65.86
N ASN A 236 -23.09 -26.56 65.69
CA ASN A 236 -22.44 -25.81 66.77
C ASN A 236 -23.44 -25.29 67.82
N LEU A 237 -24.66 -24.92 67.42
CA LEU A 237 -25.72 -24.50 68.36
C LEU A 237 -26.21 -25.63 69.28
N LYS A 238 -26.10 -26.90 68.85
CA LYS A 238 -26.39 -28.07 69.71
C LYS A 238 -25.32 -28.29 70.79
N TRP A 239 -24.06 -27.89 70.56
CA TRP A 239 -22.99 -27.96 71.56
C TRP A 239 -23.01 -26.78 72.53
N THR A 240 -23.38 -25.57 72.09
CA THR A 240 -23.51 -24.42 73.00
C THR A 240 -24.76 -24.48 73.90
N ALA A 241 -25.82 -25.17 73.47
CA ALA A 241 -26.99 -25.42 74.33
C ALA A 241 -26.71 -26.42 75.46
N TYR A 242 -25.75 -27.35 75.27
CA TYR A 242 -25.35 -28.30 76.31
C TYR A 242 -24.46 -27.69 77.40
N TYR A 243 -23.73 -26.60 77.10
CA TYR A 243 -22.87 -25.91 78.07
C TYR A 243 -23.59 -24.87 78.94
N TYR A 244 -24.82 -24.47 78.61
CA TYR A 244 -25.60 -23.52 79.42
C TYR A 244 -26.65 -24.15 80.35
N LEU A 245 -26.87 -25.47 80.25
CA LEU A 245 -27.81 -26.22 81.09
C LEU A 245 -27.13 -27.09 82.17
N GLY A 246 -25.81 -26.96 82.33
CA GLY A 246 -25.02 -27.72 83.30
C GLY A 246 -24.10 -26.85 84.15
N ARG A 247 -24.64 -25.90 84.93
CA ARG A 247 -23.96 -25.27 86.09
C ARG A 247 -24.95 -24.61 87.06
N ARG A 248 -25.46 -25.42 87.99
CA ARG A 248 -26.06 -25.10 89.30
C ARG A 248 -26.09 -26.48 89.99
N PHE A 249 -25.42 -26.81 91.08
CA PHE A 249 -25.03 -26.14 92.32
C PHE A 249 -24.07 -27.12 93.01
N TRP A 250 -23.04 -26.69 93.74
CA TRP A 250 -22.63 -27.22 95.06
C TRP A 250 -21.56 -26.30 95.66
N ASN A 251 -21.58 -26.28 96.99
CA ASN A 251 -21.35 -25.17 97.90
C ASN A 251 -19.90 -24.86 98.31
N ALA A 252 -19.75 -23.60 98.75
CA ALA A 252 -19.06 -23.08 99.94
C ALA A 252 -17.52 -23.18 100.11
N ASN A 253 -17.00 -22.00 100.49
CA ASN A 253 -15.69 -21.67 101.07
C ASN A 253 -14.50 -21.72 100.11
N ASP A 254 -14.13 -20.55 99.57
CA ASP A 254 -12.95 -19.86 100.09
C ASP A 254 -12.71 -18.50 99.42
N VAL A 255 -12.53 -17.51 100.30
CA VAL A 255 -11.67 -16.31 100.26
C VAL A 255 -11.42 -15.64 98.91
N LEU A 256 -11.91 -14.40 98.85
CA LEU A 256 -11.54 -13.33 97.93
C LEU A 256 -10.01 -13.09 97.95
N LEU A 257 -9.33 -13.39 96.85
CA LEU A 257 -8.06 -12.72 96.50
C LEU A 257 -8.12 -12.26 95.05
N ILE A 258 -8.18 -10.94 94.90
CA ILE A 258 -7.91 -10.21 93.68
C ILE A 258 -6.39 -10.27 93.47
N CYS A 259 -5.93 -10.92 92.41
CA CYS A 259 -4.61 -10.70 91.85
C CYS A 259 -4.75 -10.44 90.34
N PHE A 260 -4.45 -9.19 89.98
CA PHE A 260 -3.98 -8.82 88.65
C PHE A 260 -2.68 -9.59 88.37
N ASP A 261 -2.56 -10.20 87.19
CA ASP A 261 -1.27 -10.41 86.55
C ASP A 261 -1.41 -10.30 85.02
N VAL A 262 -0.86 -9.19 84.54
CA VAL A 262 -0.41 -8.94 83.16
C VAL A 262 1.06 -9.35 83.13
N PRO A 263 1.54 -10.17 82.16
CA PRO A 263 2.39 -9.62 81.09
C PRO A 263 2.15 -10.32 79.73
N ILE A 264 1.92 -9.60 78.63
CA ILE A 264 2.91 -8.96 77.74
C ILE A 264 3.91 -9.96 77.12
N SER A 265 3.74 -10.20 75.81
CA SER A 265 4.82 -10.15 74.79
C SER A 265 4.17 -10.17 73.39
N TYR A 266 3.98 -8.98 72.78
CA TYR A 266 4.81 -8.39 71.71
C TYR A 266 4.59 -9.00 70.31
N GLN A 267 3.85 -8.26 69.45
CA GLN A 267 4.32 -7.60 68.20
C GLN A 267 4.41 -8.54 66.97
N MET A 268 4.04 -8.21 65.73
CA MET A 268 3.83 -6.97 64.94
C MET A 268 2.82 -7.31 63.81
N GLN A 269 1.85 -6.45 63.47
CA GLN A 269 1.88 -5.52 62.31
C GLN A 269 2.30 -6.20 60.99
N TRP A 270 1.49 -6.25 59.92
CA TRP A 270 1.07 -5.11 59.12
C TRP A 270 -0.30 -5.28 58.42
N MET A 271 -1.03 -4.17 58.45
CA MET A 271 -2.21 -3.80 57.68
C MET A 271 -1.78 -3.32 56.28
N VAL A 272 -2.62 -3.49 55.25
CA VAL A 272 -3.07 -2.45 54.29
C VAL A 272 -3.93 -3.09 53.16
N PRO A 273 -4.95 -2.38 52.64
CA PRO A 273 -6.22 -2.92 52.13
C PRO A 273 -6.36 -2.74 50.58
N PRO A 274 -7.54 -2.93 49.96
CA PRO A 274 -7.69 -3.17 48.53
C PRO A 274 -7.79 -1.87 47.70
N THR A 275 -7.34 -1.90 46.44
CA THR A 275 -7.50 -0.80 45.49
C THR A 275 -8.75 -0.99 44.64
N GLU A 276 -9.69 -0.06 44.81
CA GLU A 276 -10.80 0.21 43.90
C GLU A 276 -10.31 0.94 42.64
N ILE A 277 -10.91 0.63 41.50
CA ILE A 277 -10.68 1.28 40.20
C ILE A 277 -11.76 2.34 40.03
N LEU A 278 -11.35 3.61 40.09
CA LEU A 278 -12.13 4.76 39.66
C LEU A 278 -12.12 4.87 38.13
N SER A 279 -13.30 5.17 37.60
CA SER A 279 -13.59 5.49 36.21
C SER A 279 -13.37 6.97 35.96
N PHE A 280 -12.71 7.31 34.85
CA PHE A 280 -12.79 8.64 34.24
C PHE A 280 -12.83 8.50 32.72
N GLY A 281 -13.91 8.99 32.12
CA GLY A 281 -13.99 9.25 30.69
C GLY A 281 -13.47 10.65 30.38
N LEU A 282 -12.96 10.82 29.16
CA LEU A 282 -12.82 12.12 28.50
C LEU A 282 -12.75 11.92 26.99
N SER A 283 -13.45 12.81 26.30
CA SER A 283 -13.77 12.78 24.88
C SER A 283 -13.03 13.90 24.14
N PHE A 284 -12.77 13.67 22.84
CA PHE A 284 -12.53 14.64 21.75
C PHE A 284 -11.32 15.60 21.80
N LEU A 285 -10.39 15.50 20.82
CA LEU A 285 -10.34 16.37 19.62
C LEU A 285 -9.26 15.91 18.60
N THR A 286 -9.48 16.28 17.34
CA THR A 286 -8.82 15.90 16.08
C THR A 286 -7.63 16.80 15.68
N ILE A 287 -6.65 16.27 14.92
CA ILE A 287 -6.12 16.76 13.59
C ILE A 287 -4.84 15.99 13.17
N SER A 288 -4.73 15.72 11.87
CA SER A 288 -3.87 14.85 11.03
C SER A 288 -2.39 15.32 10.77
N PRO A 289 -1.64 14.82 9.76
CA PRO A 289 -0.97 13.50 9.58
C PRO A 289 0.54 13.59 9.17
N PHE A 290 1.37 12.57 9.46
CA PHE A 290 2.39 11.90 8.58
C PHE A 290 3.45 11.11 9.40
N PRO A 291 4.10 10.08 8.82
CA PRO A 291 4.65 8.95 9.56
C PRO A 291 6.19 8.94 9.62
N THR A 292 6.73 8.51 10.76
CA THR A 292 8.11 8.01 10.84
C THR A 292 8.16 6.78 11.75
N ARG A 293 8.83 5.75 11.24
CA ARG A 293 9.00 4.42 11.83
C ARG A 293 9.72 4.47 13.18
N PHE A 294 9.16 3.79 14.17
CA PHE A 294 9.91 3.21 15.29
C PHE A 294 9.30 1.83 15.59
N THR A 295 9.95 0.78 15.09
CA THR A 295 9.67 -0.61 15.47
C THR A 295 10.62 -0.97 16.60
N LEU A 296 10.16 -0.83 17.84
CA LEU A 296 10.79 -1.45 19.00
C LEU A 296 10.22 -2.87 19.16
N HIS A 297 11.11 -3.85 19.29
CA HIS A 297 10.78 -5.25 19.52
C HIS A 297 10.20 -5.41 20.93
N ILE A 298 8.96 -5.92 21.05
CA ILE A 298 8.42 -6.44 22.30
C ILE A 298 8.42 -7.96 22.22
N LEU A 299 9.21 -8.53 23.11
CA LEU A 299 9.46 -9.94 23.32
C LEU A 299 8.26 -10.52 24.08
N VAL A 300 7.46 -11.36 23.42
CA VAL A 300 6.34 -12.08 24.06
C VAL A 300 6.91 -13.33 24.74
N LEU A 301 7.03 -13.26 26.07
CA LEU A 301 7.25 -14.43 26.93
C LEU A 301 5.89 -15.09 27.19
N LEU A 302 5.65 -16.22 26.52
CA LEU A 302 4.57 -17.15 26.78
C LEU A 302 5.18 -18.38 27.46
N PHE A 303 5.16 -18.41 28.80
CA PHE A 303 5.43 -19.64 29.56
C PHE A 303 4.09 -20.27 29.95
N ALA A 304 3.77 -21.37 29.28
CA ALA A 304 2.76 -22.31 29.71
C ALA A 304 3.37 -23.24 30.76
N ILE A 305 2.70 -23.37 31.90
CA ILE A 305 2.99 -24.33 32.97
C ILE A 305 2.21 -25.61 32.66
N LEU A 306 2.89 -26.71 32.38
CA LEU A 306 2.41 -28.08 32.63
C LEU A 306 3.63 -28.99 32.95
N PRO A 307 3.48 -30.01 33.82
CA PRO A 307 4.58 -30.56 34.62
C PRO A 307 5.31 -31.74 33.95
N SER A 308 6.64 -31.73 34.13
CA SER A 308 7.50 -32.85 34.55
C SER A 308 7.10 -34.30 34.18
N SER A 309 7.87 -34.93 33.27
CA SER A 309 8.58 -36.20 33.54
C SER A 309 9.43 -36.69 32.33
N ASN A 310 10.70 -37.03 32.61
CA ASN A 310 11.69 -37.82 31.85
C ASN A 310 12.62 -37.16 30.80
N PRO A 311 13.96 -37.22 31.00
CA PRO A 311 14.97 -36.82 30.03
C PRO A 311 15.65 -38.03 29.37
N VAL A 312 15.57 -38.18 28.04
CA VAL A 312 16.48 -39.06 27.28
C VAL A 312 16.75 -38.44 25.89
N ALA A 313 18.03 -38.43 25.51
CA ALA A 313 18.62 -38.16 24.18
C ALA A 313 18.53 -36.71 23.66
N LEU A 314 19.57 -35.86 23.83
CA LEU A 314 20.82 -35.80 23.06
C LEU A 314 20.67 -35.86 21.53
N ALA A 315 20.95 -34.68 20.93
CA ALA A 315 21.86 -34.46 19.81
C ALA A 315 21.29 -34.01 18.45
N HIS A 316 21.98 -32.98 17.93
CA HIS A 316 22.06 -32.45 16.56
C HIS A 316 21.08 -31.36 16.06
N LEU A 317 21.50 -30.12 16.36
CA LEU A 317 21.97 -29.10 15.40
C LEU A 317 21.04 -28.58 14.28
N PHE A 318 20.70 -27.30 14.45
CA PHE A 318 20.38 -26.30 13.43
C PHE A 318 21.48 -26.12 12.36
N LEU A 319 21.07 -25.90 11.10
CA LEU A 319 21.35 -24.75 10.20
C LEU A 319 20.89 -25.16 8.78
N VAL A 320 19.93 -24.51 8.10
CA VAL A 320 19.98 -23.18 7.45
C VAL A 320 21.15 -23.08 6.45
N ASP A 321 20.90 -23.23 5.14
CA ASP A 321 20.82 -22.11 4.18
C ASP A 321 20.90 -22.51 2.67
N ILE A 322 20.11 -21.77 1.87
CA ILE A 322 20.42 -21.19 0.55
C ILE A 322 20.79 -22.13 -0.62
N MET A 323 19.84 -22.26 -1.55
CA MET A 323 20.10 -22.56 -2.97
C MET A 323 20.80 -21.38 -3.66
N PRO A 324 21.62 -21.66 -4.69
CA PRO A 324 21.49 -20.91 -5.93
C PRO A 324 21.39 -21.79 -7.18
N ASN A 325 20.57 -21.30 -8.11
CA ASN A 325 20.35 -21.79 -9.48
C ASN A 325 21.65 -22.05 -10.25
N SER A 326 21.71 -23.19 -10.92
CA SER A 326 22.60 -23.47 -12.03
C SER A 326 22.04 -22.89 -13.34
N TYR A 327 22.79 -21.97 -13.95
CA TYR A 327 22.66 -21.60 -15.35
C TYR A 327 23.83 -22.24 -16.11
N SER A 328 23.49 -23.00 -17.15
CA SER A 328 24.41 -23.59 -18.12
C SER A 328 24.97 -22.51 -19.03
N VAL A 329 26.30 -22.45 -19.14
CA VAL A 329 27.04 -21.70 -20.17
C VAL A 329 27.87 -22.73 -20.92
N GLY A 330 27.61 -22.85 -22.22
CA GLY A 330 28.43 -23.64 -23.14
C GLY A 330 29.78 -22.98 -23.37
N THR A 331 30.79 -23.82 -23.59
CA THR A 331 32.17 -23.45 -23.87
C THR A 331 32.56 -23.82 -25.30
N VAL A 332 33.30 -22.89 -25.91
CA VAL A 332 34.22 -22.95 -27.08
C VAL A 332 33.60 -23.26 -28.43
#